data_AF-A0A0E9N0W4-F1
#
_entry.id   AF-A0A0E9N0W4-F1
#
_cell.length_a   1.000
_cell.length_b   1.000
_cell.length_c   1.000
_cell.angle_alpha   90.00
_cell.angle_beta   90.00
_cell.angle_gamma   90.00
#
_symmetry.space_group_name_H-M   'P 1'
#
loop_
_entity.id
_entity.type
_entity.pdbx_description
1 polymer ?
#
loop_
_entity_poly.entity_id
_entity_poly.type
_entity_poly.pdbx_seq_one_letter_code
_entity_poly.pdbx_strand_id
1 'polypeptide(L)'
;MERISFAFLLLLTCFACGKTNCIDHREEASKVAFDYKVDPGDEAPYTVHFTNLSTRISGSLWDFGDGSVSEEASPVYVYGSAGQYDVRLTVKTTEGRKAVKILIKLPEEAGVKHSEGSPCEANHQ
;
A
#
# COMPACT_ATOMS: atom_id res chain seq x y z
N MET A 1 18.53 19.86 -49.29
CA MET A 1 17.40 20.78 -49.49
C MET A 1 16.49 20.62 -48.27
N GLU A 2 16.91 21.15 -47.11
CA GLU A 2 16.48 22.44 -46.50
C GLU A 2 15.45 22.12 -45.38
N ARG A 3 15.65 22.36 -44.07
CA ARG A 3 16.57 23.26 -43.34
C ARG A 3 16.86 22.73 -41.92
N ILE A 4 18.13 22.48 -41.64
CA ILE A 4 18.67 22.38 -40.28
C ILE A 4 19.14 23.78 -39.92
N SER A 5 18.43 24.48 -39.03
CA SER A 5 18.90 25.79 -38.53
C SER A 5 19.60 25.59 -37.18
N PHE A 6 20.89 25.30 -37.24
CA PHE A 6 21.83 25.53 -36.15
C PHE A 6 21.97 27.03 -35.91
N ALA A 7 21.54 27.52 -34.76
CA ALA A 7 22.06 28.75 -34.16
C ALA A 7 22.59 28.38 -32.78
N PHE A 8 23.87 28.05 -32.74
CA PHE A 8 24.63 27.66 -31.57
C PHE A 8 25.26 28.92 -30.94
N LEU A 9 25.04 29.10 -29.64
CA LEU A 9 25.85 29.81 -28.64
C LEU A 9 25.95 31.36 -28.58
N LEU A 10 25.44 31.92 -27.47
CA LEU A 10 26.15 32.74 -26.44
C LEU A 10 25.14 33.05 -25.30
N LEU A 11 24.99 32.17 -24.30
CA LEU A 11 25.57 32.19 -22.94
C LEU A 11 25.08 33.30 -21.98
N LEU A 12 24.48 32.82 -20.86
CA LEU A 12 24.36 33.42 -19.51
C LEU A 12 23.45 34.66 -19.40
N THR A 13 22.50 34.81 -18.48
CA THR A 13 21.99 34.11 -17.29
C THR A 13 20.67 34.81 -16.98
N CYS A 14 19.64 34.10 -16.49
CA CYS A 14 18.67 34.76 -15.63
C CYS A 14 18.62 34.01 -14.29
N PHE A 15 19.63 34.32 -13.48
CA PHE A 15 19.47 34.35 -12.04
C PHE A 15 18.48 35.50 -11.74
N ALA A 16 17.54 35.22 -10.84
CA ALA A 16 16.60 36.15 -10.21
C ALA A 16 15.29 36.49 -10.96
N CYS A 17 14.24 35.81 -10.48
CA CYS A 17 12.93 36.36 -10.10
C CYS A 17 11.91 36.74 -11.20
N GLY A 18 10.78 36.02 -11.20
CA GLY A 18 9.47 36.66 -11.41
C GLY A 18 8.71 36.35 -12.71
N LYS A 19 7.95 35.25 -12.69
CA LYS A 19 6.70 34.95 -13.45
C LYS A 19 6.75 34.81 -14.98
N THR A 20 5.97 33.81 -15.42
CA THR A 20 5.43 33.54 -16.78
C THR A 20 6.24 32.61 -17.70
N ASN A 21 5.72 31.38 -17.75
CA ASN A 21 5.82 30.38 -18.83
C ASN A 21 7.01 29.40 -18.84
N CYS A 22 7.15 28.60 -17.78
CA CYS A 22 7.74 27.25 -17.88
C CYS A 22 6.64 26.26 -18.24
N ILE A 23 6.58 25.82 -19.51
CA ILE A 23 5.72 24.69 -19.91
C ILE A 23 6.40 23.42 -19.35
N ASP A 24 6.11 23.10 -18.10
CA ASP A 24 6.43 21.80 -17.52
C ASP A 24 5.50 20.79 -18.20
N HIS A 25 5.99 20.07 -19.21
CA HIS A 25 5.34 18.85 -19.68
C HIS A 25 5.49 17.80 -18.59
N ARG A 26 4.75 17.96 -17.49
CA ARG A 26 4.61 16.96 -16.46
C ARG A 26 3.81 15.82 -17.04
N GLU A 27 4.51 14.83 -17.56
CA GLU A 27 3.94 13.54 -17.84
C GLU A 27 3.47 12.97 -16.49
N GLU A 28 2.16 13.05 -16.26
CA GLU A 28 1.52 12.58 -15.03
C GLU A 28 1.75 11.06 -14.91
N ALA A 29 2.84 10.68 -14.25
CA ALA A 29 3.26 9.30 -14.07
C ALA A 29 2.17 8.47 -13.37
N SER A 30 2.16 7.15 -13.63
CA SER A 30 1.21 6.25 -12.96
C SER A 30 1.47 6.22 -11.45
N LYS A 31 0.49 6.63 -10.63
CA LYS A 31 0.58 6.54 -9.17
C LYS A 31 0.14 5.14 -8.73
N VAL A 32 0.87 4.55 -7.79
CA VAL A 32 0.47 3.29 -7.15
C VAL A 32 0.30 3.55 -5.67
N ALA A 33 -0.92 3.35 -5.18
CA ALA A 33 -1.27 3.54 -3.78
C ALA A 33 -2.51 2.72 -3.46
N PHE A 34 -2.64 2.32 -2.21
CA PHE A 34 -3.88 1.80 -1.67
C PHE A 34 -4.08 2.27 -0.24
N ASP A 35 -5.33 2.19 0.21
CA ASP A 35 -5.75 2.39 1.59
C ASP A 35 -6.45 1.12 2.08
N TYR A 36 -6.58 0.98 3.39
CA TYR A 36 -7.32 -0.13 4.00
C TYR A 36 -8.09 0.35 5.23
N LYS A 37 -9.19 -0.34 5.52
CA LYS A 37 -10.00 -0.16 6.73
C LYS A 37 -10.26 -1.52 7.34
N VAL A 38 -9.96 -1.66 8.63
CA VAL A 38 -10.29 -2.85 9.40
C VAL A 38 -11.62 -2.58 10.10
N ASP A 39 -12.57 -3.51 9.98
CA ASP A 39 -13.82 -3.44 10.74
C ASP A 39 -13.53 -3.54 12.24
N PRO A 40 -14.31 -2.85 13.10
CA PRO A 40 -14.11 -2.93 14.54
C PRO A 40 -14.36 -4.36 15.04
N GLY A 41 -13.41 -4.88 15.80
CA GLY A 41 -13.47 -6.20 16.43
C GLY A 41 -12.27 -6.41 17.32
N ASP A 42 -12.48 -7.05 18.47
CA ASP A 42 -11.42 -7.36 19.43
C ASP A 42 -10.87 -8.79 19.24
N GLU A 43 -11.60 -9.64 18.53
CA GLU A 43 -11.28 -11.04 18.23
C GLU A 43 -11.49 -11.35 16.73
N ALA A 44 -10.81 -12.38 16.25
CA ALA A 44 -10.91 -12.91 14.91
C ALA A 44 -12.31 -13.50 14.67
N PRO A 45 -12.82 -13.46 13.42
CA PRO A 45 -12.12 -13.04 12.21
C PRO A 45 -12.09 -11.52 11.99
N TYR A 46 -10.98 -11.01 11.45
CA TYR A 46 -10.82 -9.59 11.12
C TYR A 46 -11.14 -9.33 9.65
N THR A 47 -12.22 -8.58 9.41
CA THR A 47 -12.58 -8.13 8.05
C THR A 47 -11.81 -6.85 7.70
N VAL A 48 -11.14 -6.87 6.55
CA VAL A 48 -10.37 -5.74 6.03
C VAL A 48 -10.85 -5.37 4.64
N HIS A 49 -11.24 -4.11 4.49
CA HIS A 49 -11.68 -3.50 3.24
C HIS A 49 -10.48 -2.80 2.59
N PHE A 50 -10.07 -3.27 1.42
CA PHE A 50 -8.99 -2.66 0.65
C PHE A 50 -9.54 -1.70 -0.40
N THR A 51 -8.91 -0.54 -0.53
CA THR A 51 -9.27 0.46 -1.55
C THR A 51 -8.06 0.74 -2.44
N ASN A 52 -8.15 0.40 -3.73
CA ASN A 52 -7.13 0.77 -4.70
C ASN A 52 -7.24 2.25 -5.07
N LEU A 53 -6.16 3.00 -4.84
CA LEU A 53 -6.04 4.44 -5.16
C LEU A 53 -5.05 4.69 -6.32
N SER A 54 -4.71 3.64 -7.07
CA SER A 54 -3.75 3.69 -8.17
C SER A 54 -4.38 4.30 -9.41
N THR A 55 -3.58 5.03 -10.19
CA THR A 55 -4.03 5.70 -11.42
C THR A 55 -3.24 5.20 -12.62
N ARG A 56 -3.87 5.28 -13.81
CA ARG A 56 -3.28 4.81 -15.09
C ARG A 56 -2.85 3.34 -15.04
N ILE A 57 -3.70 2.48 -14.49
CA ILE A 57 -3.48 1.05 -14.39
C ILE A 57 -4.40 0.28 -15.37
N SER A 58 -3.94 -0.88 -15.82
CA SER A 58 -4.70 -1.83 -16.65
C SER A 58 -5.03 -3.14 -15.91
N GLY A 59 -4.56 -3.29 -14.67
CA GLY A 59 -4.92 -4.42 -13.80
C GLY A 59 -4.27 -4.31 -12.42
N SER A 60 -4.84 -5.03 -11.46
CA SER A 60 -4.38 -5.14 -10.07
C SER A 60 -4.29 -6.60 -9.65
N LEU A 61 -3.33 -6.89 -8.77
CA LEU A 61 -3.16 -8.16 -8.10
C LEU A 61 -2.78 -7.87 -6.65
N TRP A 62 -3.62 -8.34 -5.75
CA TRP A 62 -3.44 -8.28 -4.31
C TRP A 62 -2.81 -9.57 -3.80
N ASP A 63 -1.88 -9.42 -2.87
CA ASP A 63 -1.29 -10.48 -2.08
C ASP A 63 -1.47 -10.07 -0.61
N PHE A 64 -2.20 -10.89 0.15
CA PHE A 64 -2.57 -10.57 1.54
C PHE A 64 -1.47 -10.95 2.55
N GLY A 65 -0.36 -11.52 2.10
CA GLY A 65 0.78 -11.89 2.95
C GLY A 65 0.62 -13.21 3.70
N ASP A 66 -0.54 -13.87 3.61
CA ASP A 66 -0.81 -15.21 4.13
C ASP A 66 -0.74 -16.31 3.04
N GLY A 67 -0.40 -15.91 1.81
CA GLY A 67 -0.38 -16.78 0.62
C GLY A 67 -1.64 -16.68 -0.23
N SER A 68 -2.69 -16.00 0.23
CA SER A 68 -3.89 -15.72 -0.55
C SER A 68 -3.69 -14.50 -1.45
N VAL A 69 -4.33 -14.54 -2.63
CA VAL A 69 -4.28 -13.48 -3.63
C VAL A 69 -5.67 -13.12 -4.15
N SER A 70 -5.86 -11.89 -4.63
CA SER A 70 -7.08 -11.46 -5.32
C SER A 70 -6.77 -10.58 -6.53
N GLU A 71 -7.53 -10.75 -7.61
CA GLU A 71 -7.44 -9.92 -8.82
C GLU A 71 -8.50 -8.81 -8.85
N GLU A 72 -9.31 -8.69 -7.80
CA GLU A 72 -10.32 -7.65 -7.69
C GLU A 72 -9.67 -6.26 -7.60
N ALA A 73 -10.41 -5.23 -8.05
CA ALA A 73 -9.92 -3.86 -7.96
C ALA A 73 -9.75 -3.42 -6.50
N SER A 74 -10.75 -3.71 -5.66
CA SER A 74 -10.83 -3.35 -4.24
C SER A 74 -11.50 -4.50 -3.47
N PRO A 75 -10.74 -5.53 -3.05
CA PRO A 75 -11.29 -6.70 -2.37
C PRO A 75 -11.66 -6.41 -0.92
N VAL A 76 -12.59 -7.21 -0.39
CA VAL A 76 -12.79 -7.38 1.05
C VAL A 76 -12.20 -8.73 1.42
N TYR A 77 -11.27 -8.75 2.37
CA TYR A 77 -10.60 -9.98 2.80
C TYR A 77 -10.77 -10.19 4.30
N VAL A 78 -10.83 -11.46 4.70
CA VAL A 78 -11.06 -11.86 6.09
C VAL A 78 -9.85 -12.63 6.60
N TYR A 79 -9.17 -12.09 7.60
CA TYR A 79 -8.08 -12.77 8.29
C TYR A 79 -8.63 -13.60 9.44
N GLY A 80 -8.38 -14.91 9.40
CA GLY A 80 -8.84 -15.84 10.43
C GLY A 80 -8.02 -15.82 11.72
N SER A 81 -6.94 -15.04 11.78
CA SER A 81 -6.08 -14.96 12.95
C SER A 81 -5.47 -13.57 13.08
N ALA A 82 -5.06 -13.24 14.29
CA ALA A 82 -4.25 -12.06 14.53
C ALA A 82 -2.83 -12.23 13.99
N GLY A 83 -2.15 -11.10 13.79
CA GLY A 83 -0.78 -11.12 13.31
C GLY A 83 -0.39 -9.89 12.52
N GLN A 84 0.77 -9.98 11.88
CA GLN A 84 1.28 -8.96 10.99
C GLN A 84 1.26 -9.49 9.56
N TYR A 85 0.57 -8.75 8.69
CA TYR A 85 0.32 -9.17 7.31
C TYR A 85 0.94 -8.16 6.34
N ASP A 86 1.80 -8.67 5.47
CA ASP A 86 2.63 -7.91 4.55
C ASP A 86 1.89 -7.68 3.22
N VAL A 87 0.80 -6.91 3.27
CA VAL A 87 -0.11 -6.77 2.12
C VAL A 87 0.55 -6.02 0.99
N ARG A 88 0.53 -6.62 -0.20
CA ARG A 88 1.14 -6.08 -1.41
C ARG A 88 0.11 -5.93 -2.53
N LEU A 89 0.01 -4.72 -3.06
CA LEU A 89 -0.71 -4.42 -4.30
C LEU A 89 0.29 -4.33 -5.45
N THR A 90 0.15 -5.20 -6.44
CA THR A 90 0.88 -5.13 -7.72
C THR A 90 -0.06 -4.65 -8.82
N VAL A 91 0.29 -3.58 -9.51
CA VAL A 91 -0.50 -3.05 -10.63
C VAL A 91 0.27 -3.13 -11.95
N LYS A 92 -0.46 -3.36 -13.04
CA LYS A 92 0.04 -3.26 -14.41
C LYS A 92 -0.26 -1.87 -14.94
N THR A 93 0.73 -1.19 -15.49
CA THR A 93 0.63 0.16 -16.08
C THR A 93 1.24 0.16 -17.48
N THR A 94 1.09 1.26 -18.21
CA THR A 94 1.72 1.43 -19.53
C THR A 94 3.25 1.46 -19.47
N GLU A 95 3.81 1.82 -18.30
CA GLU A 95 5.25 1.87 -18.03
C GLU A 95 5.82 0.53 -17.55
N GLY A 96 4.95 -0.45 -17.24
CA GLY A 96 5.35 -1.77 -16.74
C GLY A 96 4.57 -2.19 -15.50
N ARG A 97 5.21 -2.95 -14.60
CA ARG A 97 4.60 -3.37 -13.33
C ARG A 97 5.16 -2.55 -12.19
N LYS A 98 4.27 -2.03 -11.35
CA LYS A 98 4.62 -1.33 -10.12
C LYS A 98 3.98 -2.05 -8.95
N ALA A 99 4.62 -2.01 -7.79
CA ALA A 99 4.10 -2.64 -6.58
C ALA A 99 4.31 -1.74 -5.37
N VAL A 100 3.39 -1.83 -4.42
CA VAL A 100 3.47 -1.14 -3.12
C VAL A 100 3.09 -2.15 -2.04
N LYS A 101 3.70 -2.01 -0.86
CA LYS A 101 3.50 -2.90 0.29
C LYS A 101 3.17 -2.07 1.53
N ILE A 102 2.23 -2.53 2.35
CA ILE A 102 1.91 -1.96 3.66
C ILE A 102 1.78 -3.10 4.67
N LEU A 103 2.39 -2.93 5.85
CA LEU A 103 2.27 -3.84 6.97
C LEU A 103 0.96 -3.55 7.73
N ILE A 104 0.04 -4.50 7.76
CA ILE A 104 -1.16 -4.45 8.58
C ILE A 104 -0.91 -5.20 9.88
N LYS A 105 -1.21 -4.58 11.02
CA LYS A 105 -1.15 -5.21 12.33
C LYS A 105 -2.57 -5.45 12.82
N LEU A 106 -2.95 -6.71 12.95
CA LEU A 106 -4.21 -7.11 13.56
C LEU A 106 -3.93 -7.45 15.03
N PRO A 107 -4.75 -6.93 15.97
CA PRO A 107 -4.52 -7.13 17.39
C PRO A 107 -4.50 -8.62 17.68
N GLU A 108 -3.52 -9.09 18.46
CA GLU A 108 -3.58 -10.43 19.02
C GLU A 108 -4.87 -10.53 19.84
N GLU A 109 -5.61 -11.64 19.66
CA GLU A 109 -6.62 -12.09 20.62
C GLU A 109 -6.12 -11.70 22.00
N ALA A 110 -6.87 -10.87 22.72
CA ALA A 110 -6.54 -10.55 24.09
C ALA A 110 -6.70 -11.85 24.87
N GLY A 111 -5.66 -12.67 24.84
CA GLY A 111 -5.64 -14.01 25.37
C GLY A 111 -6.12 -13.90 26.80
N VAL A 112 -7.26 -14.54 27.04
CA VAL A 112 -7.61 -15.17 28.30
C VAL A 112 -6.29 -15.50 28.98
N LYS A 113 -5.93 -14.72 30.00
CA LYS A 113 -4.95 -15.18 30.96
C LYS A 113 -5.56 -16.48 31.42
N HIS A 114 -5.02 -17.61 30.98
CA HIS A 114 -5.24 -18.85 31.68
C HIS A 114 -4.78 -18.51 33.10
N SER A 115 -5.76 -18.27 33.96
CA SER A 115 -5.58 -18.34 35.37
C SER A 115 -5.14 -19.77 35.59
N GLU A 116 -3.82 -20.00 35.59
CA GLU A 116 -3.27 -21.14 36.28
C GLU A 116 -3.76 -20.98 37.72
N GLY A 117 -4.86 -21.65 38.03
CA GLY A 117 -5.29 -21.88 39.39
C GLY A 117 -4.22 -22.70 40.08
N SER A 118 -3.25 -22.03 40.69
CA SER A 118 -2.65 -22.50 41.94
C SER A 118 -3.38 -21.76 43.06
N PRO A 119 -4.06 -22.50 43.95
CA PRO A 119 -3.34 -23.40 44.83
C PRO A 119 -3.96 -24.79 44.91
N CYS A 120 -3.17 -25.83 44.62
CA CYS A 120 -3.38 -27.08 45.34
C CYS A 120 -2.93 -26.85 46.79
N GLU A 121 -3.83 -26.31 47.60
CA GLU A 121 -3.70 -26.28 49.05
C GLU A 121 -3.87 -27.72 49.54
N ALA A 122 -2.76 -28.46 49.52
CA ALA A 122 -2.64 -29.76 50.16
C ALA A 122 -2.63 -29.52 51.68
N ASN A 123 -3.83 -29.44 52.24
CA ASN A 123 -4.06 -29.58 53.67
C ASN A 123 -3.65 -31.00 54.08
N HIS A 124 -2.49 -31.14 54.72
CA HIS A 124 -2.09 -32.35 55.41
C HIS A 124 -1.49 -31.99 56.78
N GLN A 125 -2.36 -32.18 57.79
CA GLN A 125 -2.11 -32.46 59.22
C GLN A 125 -1.39 -31.41 60.08
#